data_AF-A0A5C5VVU6-F1
#
_entry.id   AF-A0A5C5VVU6-F1
#
_cell.length_a   1.000
_cell.length_b   1.000
_cell.length_c   1.000
_cell.angle_alpha   90.00
_cell.angle_beta   90.00
_cell.angle_gamma   90.00
#
_symmetry.space_group_name_H-M   'P 1'
#
loop_
_entity.id
_entity.type
_entity.pdbx_description
1 polymer ?
#
loop_
_entity_poly.entity_id
_entity_poly.type
_entity_poly.pdbx_seq_one_letter_code
_entity_poly.pdbx_strand_id
1 'polypeptide(L)'
;MINPSTSRPRGFTLVELLVVIAIIGILIAMLLPAVQAAREAARRSLCSNNLKQVGLALINHHDTYGEFPRGVYSQPEPIPAGFTEEDGLGWASRLLPFIEEQAVNDRLVNNDLVVSTGGFTFDFRGNPWQPMIFAVANNLGKLPLSAADTRISTFLCPSVEMPEFGVDSSFYRSNLSPTPSAPFMHVGHAVSHYKGSRGSCDRGMFLRTAEAQKEGPCTENDYDGDGVLDTIQREPKLGISITDVTDGTSKTIAVGESAYTVAPKNFPTWIGSYEEDGSVLFKTRDPINCNLSGIALPLSEFDELRLPGGRKSDDCAMGWHPGGVQFCFVDGSVRLFSENTDVRIYALLGHRHDGQIINGL
;
A
#
# COMPACT_ATOMS: atom_id res chain seq x y z
N MET A 1 76.93 14.97 -29.36
CA MET A 1 77.03 13.89 -28.35
C MET A 1 75.83 14.02 -27.42
N ILE A 2 74.80 13.20 -27.61
CA ILE A 2 73.62 13.14 -26.73
C ILE A 2 73.70 11.79 -26.01
N ASN A 3 73.86 11.83 -24.69
CA ASN A 3 74.03 10.64 -23.87
C ASN A 3 72.62 10.18 -23.42
N PRO A 4 72.14 8.98 -23.82
CA PRO A 4 70.84 8.51 -23.36
C PRO A 4 70.94 8.14 -21.88
N SER A 5 70.35 8.95 -21.01
CA SER A 5 70.19 8.61 -19.59
C SER A 5 69.25 7.41 -19.49
N THR A 6 69.80 6.23 -19.27
CA THR A 6 69.04 5.00 -19.00
C THR A 6 68.42 5.10 -17.60
N SER A 7 67.18 5.58 -17.52
CA SER A 7 66.41 5.49 -16.27
C SER A 7 66.15 4.01 -15.98
N ARG A 8 66.90 3.42 -15.05
CA ARG A 8 66.60 2.07 -14.55
C ARG A 8 65.18 2.08 -13.96
N PRO A 9 64.28 1.19 -14.41
CA PRO A 9 62.99 1.05 -13.75
C PRO A 9 63.25 0.61 -12.31
N ARG A 10 62.79 1.40 -11.34
CA ARG A 10 62.80 1.03 -9.92
C ARG A 10 61.83 -0.14 -9.75
N GLY A 11 62.34 -1.31 -9.37
CA GLY A 11 61.51 -2.46 -9.03
C GLY A 11 60.73 -2.18 -7.75
N PHE A 12 59.43 -2.49 -7.77
CA PHE A 12 58.56 -2.34 -6.61
C PHE A 12 58.86 -3.46 -5.61
N THR A 13 59.01 -3.13 -4.32
CA THR A 13 59.25 -4.15 -3.29
C THR A 13 57.93 -4.82 -2.91
N LEU A 14 58.00 -6.10 -2.54
CA LEU A 14 56.84 -6.86 -2.06
C LEU A 14 56.17 -6.20 -0.84
N VAL A 15 56.97 -5.53 0.01
CA VAL A 15 56.48 -4.79 1.18
C VAL A 15 55.68 -3.54 0.77
N GLU A 16 56.15 -2.76 -0.21
CA GLU A 16 55.41 -1.59 -0.71
C GLU A 16 54.04 -2.00 -1.27
N LEU A 17 53.95 -3.15 -1.96
CA LEU A 17 52.68 -3.67 -2.46
C LEU A 17 51.74 -4.10 -1.35
N LEU A 18 52.26 -4.82 -0.35
CA LEU A 18 51.49 -5.26 0.81
C LEU A 18 50.92 -4.09 1.61
N VAL A 19 51.69 -3.01 1.79
CA VAL A 19 51.21 -1.82 2.51
C VAL A 19 50.09 -1.13 1.74
N VAL A 20 50.22 -0.97 0.42
CA VAL A 20 49.19 -0.32 -0.39
C VAL A 20 47.88 -1.11 -0.38
N ILE A 21 47.94 -2.44 -0.54
CA ILE A 21 46.73 -3.26 -0.48
C ILE A 21 46.11 -3.27 0.93
N ALA A 22 46.93 -3.21 1.99
CA ALA A 22 46.43 -3.11 3.36
C ALA A 22 45.70 -1.78 3.61
N ILE A 23 46.24 -0.66 3.15
CA ILE A 23 45.60 0.66 3.27
C ILE A 23 44.29 0.69 2.46
N ILE A 24 44.30 0.22 1.20
CA ILE A 24 43.09 0.17 0.37
C ILE A 24 42.04 -0.74 1.02
N GLY A 25 42.45 -1.91 1.55
CA GLY A 25 41.57 -2.83 2.25
C GLY A 25 40.89 -2.19 3.46
N ILE A 26 41.63 -1.45 4.29
CA ILE A 26 41.08 -0.71 5.44
C ILE A 26 40.12 0.39 4.98
N LEU A 27 40.50 1.18 3.97
CA LEU A 27 39.64 2.24 3.45
C LEU A 27 38.32 1.67 2.89
N ILE A 28 38.36 0.59 2.12
CA ILE A 28 37.15 -0.05 1.58
C ILE A 28 36.29 -0.63 2.72
N ALA A 29 36.90 -1.28 3.70
CA ALA A 29 36.19 -1.85 4.85
C ALA A 29 35.44 -0.78 5.66
N MET A 30 35.99 0.44 5.77
CA MET A 30 35.32 1.56 6.44
C MET A 30 34.29 2.26 5.56
N LEU A 31 34.50 2.31 4.24
CA LEU A 31 33.61 3.01 3.31
C LEU A 31 32.36 2.19 2.95
N LEU A 32 32.44 0.85 2.88
CA LEU A 32 31.32 0.03 2.45
C LEU A 32 30.08 0.16 3.36
N PRO A 33 30.19 0.07 4.70
CA PRO A 33 29.03 0.25 5.58
C PRO A 33 28.45 1.67 5.46
N ALA A 34 29.31 2.68 5.30
CA ALA A 34 28.89 4.07 5.18
C ALA A 34 28.10 4.33 3.87
N VAL A 35 28.56 3.78 2.74
CA VAL A 35 27.86 3.90 1.45
C VAL A 35 26.51 3.20 1.50
N GLN A 36 26.42 2.04 2.15
CA GLN A 36 25.15 1.32 2.31
C GLN A 36 24.15 2.10 3.18
N ALA A 37 24.60 2.63 4.32
CA ALA A 37 23.77 3.45 5.18
C ALA A 37 23.27 4.72 4.47
N ALA A 38 24.16 5.39 3.70
CA ALA A 38 23.78 6.56 2.91
C ALA A 38 22.74 6.24 1.83
N ARG A 39 22.89 5.11 1.11
CA ARG A 39 21.92 4.67 0.11
C ARG A 39 20.55 4.39 0.74
N GLU A 40 20.52 3.73 1.89
CA GLU A 40 19.27 3.44 2.57
C GLU A 40 18.59 4.71 3.10
N ALA A 41 19.35 5.67 3.64
CA ALA A 41 18.83 6.97 4.03
C ALA A 41 18.22 7.74 2.85
N ALA A 42 18.84 7.66 1.67
CA ALA A 42 18.31 8.25 0.44
C ALA A 42 17.01 7.59 0.00
N ARG A 43 16.94 6.25 0.03
CA ARG A 43 15.70 5.51 -0.29
C ARG A 43 14.55 5.85 0.64
N ARG A 44 14.79 5.95 1.95
CA ARG A 44 13.80 6.41 2.94
C ARG A 44 13.31 7.82 2.68
N SER A 45 14.24 8.72 2.31
CA SER A 45 13.89 10.10 2.01
C SER A 45 12.99 10.18 0.77
N LEU A 46 13.29 9.39 -0.26
CA LEU A 46 12.42 9.29 -1.44
C LEU A 46 11.05 8.74 -1.09
N CYS A 47 10.98 7.70 -0.27
CA CYS A 47 9.71 7.15 0.18
C CYS A 47 8.86 8.16 0.98
N SER A 48 9.50 8.90 1.89
CA SER A 48 8.86 9.99 2.64
C SER A 48 8.33 11.07 1.70
N ASN A 49 9.09 11.44 0.66
CA ASN A 49 8.66 12.42 -0.33
C ASN A 49 7.48 11.91 -1.17
N ASN A 50 7.46 10.64 -1.55
CA ASN A 50 6.33 10.03 -2.26
C ASN A 50 5.04 10.11 -1.41
N LEU A 51 5.11 9.71 -0.15
CA LEU A 51 3.98 9.86 0.80
C LEU A 51 3.57 11.32 0.99
N LYS A 52 4.53 12.26 0.97
CA LYS A 52 4.21 13.68 1.03
C LYS A 52 3.40 14.13 -0.19
N GLN A 53 3.76 13.65 -1.39
CA GLN A 53 2.98 13.94 -2.61
C GLN A 53 1.59 13.33 -2.55
N VAL A 54 1.45 12.09 -2.04
CA VAL A 54 0.15 11.46 -1.80
C VAL A 54 -0.70 12.29 -0.82
N GLY A 55 -0.11 12.75 0.28
CA GLY A 55 -0.79 13.62 1.25
C GLY A 55 -1.28 14.94 0.66
N LEU A 56 -0.44 15.60 -0.15
CA LEU A 56 -0.84 16.82 -0.86
C LEU A 56 -1.96 16.55 -1.87
N ALA A 57 -1.90 15.42 -2.59
CA ALA A 57 -2.95 15.01 -3.51
C ALA A 57 -4.28 14.74 -2.81
N LEU A 58 -4.26 14.17 -1.60
CA LEU A 58 -5.46 13.96 -0.78
C LEU A 58 -6.11 15.29 -0.37
N ILE A 59 -5.30 16.26 0.06
CA ILE A 59 -5.79 17.60 0.40
C ILE A 59 -6.37 18.29 -0.84
N ASN A 60 -5.68 18.23 -1.98
CA ASN A 60 -6.18 18.81 -3.23
C ASN A 60 -7.48 18.17 -3.72
N HIS A 61 -7.62 16.84 -3.55
CA HIS A 61 -8.87 16.13 -3.82
C HIS A 61 -9.99 16.66 -2.91
N HIS A 62 -9.74 16.77 -1.61
CA HIS A 62 -10.69 17.33 -0.67
C HIS A 62 -11.06 18.78 -1.02
N ASP A 63 -10.10 19.63 -1.37
CA ASP A 63 -10.36 21.03 -1.73
C ASP A 63 -11.21 21.15 -3.00
N THR A 64 -11.07 20.20 -3.93
CA THR A 64 -11.82 20.17 -5.20
C THR A 64 -13.23 19.60 -5.02
N TYR A 65 -13.38 18.52 -4.24
CA TYR A 65 -14.63 17.74 -4.17
C TYR A 65 -15.38 17.89 -2.83
N GLY A 66 -14.80 18.53 -1.82
CA GLY A 66 -15.35 18.69 -0.48
C GLY A 66 -15.22 17.44 0.41
N GLU A 67 -14.63 16.36 -0.11
CA GLU A 67 -14.44 15.09 0.60
C GLU A 67 -13.11 14.42 0.18
N PHE A 68 -12.52 13.68 1.11
CA PHE A 68 -11.44 12.75 0.81
C PHE A 68 -11.97 11.58 -0.03
N PRO A 69 -11.13 10.96 -0.87
CA PRO A 69 -11.56 9.83 -1.67
C PRO A 69 -11.89 8.64 -0.77
N ARG A 70 -12.89 7.87 -1.19
CA ARG A 70 -13.27 6.62 -0.52
C ARG A 70 -12.17 5.58 -0.68
N GLY A 71 -12.02 4.72 0.32
CA GLY A 71 -11.09 3.59 0.30
C GLY A 71 -11.35 2.67 -0.88
N VAL A 72 -12.62 2.30 -1.06
CA VAL A 72 -13.11 1.51 -2.20
C VAL A 72 -14.48 2.03 -2.65
N TYR A 73 -14.62 2.20 -3.97
CA TYR A 73 -15.88 2.55 -4.62
C TYR A 73 -16.72 1.29 -4.91
N SER A 74 -17.14 0.61 -3.84
CA SER A 74 -17.86 -0.67 -3.91
C SER A 74 -19.38 -0.57 -3.82
N GLN A 75 -20.05 -1.70 -4.03
CA GLN A 75 -21.52 -1.76 -4.08
C GLN A 75 -22.12 -1.76 -2.66
N PRO A 76 -23.10 -0.88 -2.38
CA PRO A 76 -23.93 -1.01 -1.20
C PRO A 76 -24.94 -2.16 -1.34
N GLU A 77 -25.36 -2.75 -0.22
CA GLU A 77 -26.37 -3.83 -0.21
C GLU A 77 -27.70 -3.42 -0.88
N PRO A 78 -28.40 -4.36 -1.55
CA PRO A 78 -28.09 -5.79 -1.69
C PRO A 78 -27.06 -6.07 -2.81
N ILE A 79 -26.17 -7.02 -2.55
CA ILE A 79 -25.10 -7.44 -3.48
C ILE A 79 -25.62 -8.57 -4.39
N PRO A 80 -25.50 -8.47 -5.73
CA PRO A 80 -25.91 -9.54 -6.62
C PRO A 80 -25.08 -10.81 -6.42
N ALA A 81 -25.62 -11.97 -6.77
CA ALA A 81 -24.92 -13.24 -6.63
C ALA A 81 -23.63 -13.26 -7.48
N GLY A 82 -22.51 -13.61 -6.85
CA GLY A 82 -21.18 -13.63 -7.48
C GLY A 82 -20.37 -12.33 -7.35
N PHE A 83 -20.84 -11.37 -6.55
CA PHE A 83 -20.14 -10.12 -6.26
C PHE A 83 -19.94 -9.97 -4.74
N THR A 84 -19.03 -9.08 -4.35
CA THR A 84 -18.73 -8.76 -2.95
C THR A 84 -18.82 -7.25 -2.73
N GLU A 85 -19.06 -6.84 -1.48
CA GLU A 85 -19.02 -5.43 -1.04
C GLU A 85 -17.59 -4.85 -0.99
N GLU A 86 -16.61 -5.65 -1.42
CA GLU A 86 -15.18 -5.33 -1.45
C GLU A 86 -14.69 -4.98 -2.87
N ASP A 87 -15.50 -5.26 -3.90
CA ASP A 87 -15.15 -5.00 -5.29
C ASP A 87 -15.34 -3.52 -5.66
N GLY A 88 -14.25 -2.85 -6.01
CA GLY A 88 -14.31 -1.52 -6.62
C GLY A 88 -12.94 -0.87 -6.80
N LEU A 89 -12.93 0.26 -7.52
CA LEU A 89 -11.71 1.08 -7.61
C LEU A 89 -11.31 1.62 -6.25
N GLY A 90 -10.01 1.69 -6.02
CA GLY A 90 -9.42 2.15 -4.76
C GLY A 90 -9.20 3.65 -4.73
N TRP A 91 -8.95 4.19 -3.53
CA TRP A 91 -8.69 5.62 -3.29
C TRP A 91 -7.62 6.22 -4.20
N ALA A 92 -6.54 5.47 -4.46
CA ALA A 92 -5.39 5.95 -5.23
C ALA A 92 -5.76 6.29 -6.69
N SER A 93 -6.75 5.61 -7.27
CA SER A 93 -7.26 5.90 -8.61
C SER A 93 -7.87 7.32 -8.75
N ARG A 94 -8.38 7.89 -7.65
CA ARG A 94 -8.91 9.27 -7.61
C ARG A 94 -7.82 10.32 -7.45
N LEU A 95 -6.63 9.92 -7.04
CA LEU A 95 -5.51 10.85 -6.87
C LEU A 95 -4.74 11.11 -8.14
N LEU A 96 -4.91 10.30 -9.20
CA LEU A 96 -4.17 10.41 -10.45
C LEU A 96 -4.06 11.85 -11.01
N PRO A 97 -5.16 12.64 -11.10
CA PRO A 97 -5.06 14.02 -11.60
C PRO A 97 -4.24 14.95 -10.70
N PHE A 98 -4.14 14.63 -9.41
CA PHE A 98 -3.47 15.43 -8.38
C PHE A 98 -2.00 15.03 -8.15
N ILE A 99 -1.54 13.98 -8.83
CA ILE A 99 -0.14 13.51 -8.82
C ILE A 99 0.49 13.53 -10.22
N GLU A 100 -0.02 14.41 -11.10
CA GLU A 100 0.46 14.60 -12.48
C GLU A 100 0.25 13.40 -13.42
N GLU A 101 -0.65 12.46 -13.07
CA GLU A 101 -0.97 11.26 -13.85
C GLU A 101 -2.28 11.42 -14.65
N GLN A 102 -2.52 12.61 -15.24
CA GLN A 102 -3.75 12.90 -16.00
C GLN A 102 -3.95 11.93 -17.17
N ALA A 103 -2.89 11.58 -17.90
CA ALA A 103 -2.99 10.66 -19.04
C ALA A 103 -3.42 9.24 -18.62
N VAL A 104 -3.03 8.80 -17.42
CA VAL A 104 -3.46 7.51 -16.84
C VAL A 104 -4.93 7.60 -16.42
N ASN A 105 -5.33 8.71 -15.80
CA ASN A 105 -6.72 8.97 -15.46
C ASN A 105 -7.63 8.95 -16.70
N ASP A 106 -7.22 9.62 -17.78
CA ASP A 106 -7.97 9.68 -19.03
C ASP A 106 -8.13 8.27 -19.66
N ARG A 107 -7.11 7.41 -19.59
CA ARG A 107 -7.20 6.01 -20.06
C ARG A 107 -8.15 5.17 -19.21
N LEU A 108 -8.19 5.41 -17.90
CA LEU A 108 -9.11 4.74 -16.99
C LEU A 108 -10.55 5.20 -17.22
N VAL A 109 -10.77 6.49 -17.46
CA VAL A 109 -12.09 7.09 -17.73
C VAL A 109 -12.63 6.73 -19.12
N ASN A 110 -11.77 6.75 -20.14
CA ASN A 110 -12.10 6.38 -21.52
C ASN A 110 -11.91 4.87 -21.77
N ASN A 111 -12.25 4.03 -20.79
CA ASN A 111 -12.24 2.58 -20.93
C ASN A 111 -13.32 2.10 -21.92
N ASP A 112 -13.29 0.82 -22.31
CA ASP A 112 -14.32 0.22 -23.17
C ASP A 112 -15.21 -0.78 -22.40
N LEU A 113 -15.44 -0.55 -21.10
CA LEU A 113 -16.21 -1.46 -20.24
C LEU A 113 -17.69 -1.08 -20.29
N VAL A 114 -18.42 -1.78 -21.15
CA VAL A 114 -19.89 -1.73 -21.24
C VAL A 114 -20.42 -3.16 -21.29
N VAL A 115 -21.35 -3.51 -20.42
CA VAL A 115 -22.03 -4.81 -20.44
C VAL A 115 -23.52 -4.65 -20.25
N SER A 116 -24.30 -5.39 -21.04
CA SER A 116 -25.75 -5.50 -20.88
C SER A 116 -26.11 -6.93 -20.53
N THR A 117 -26.66 -7.15 -19.32
CA THR A 117 -27.05 -8.48 -18.83
C THR A 117 -28.37 -8.39 -18.06
N GLY A 118 -29.27 -9.36 -18.27
CA GLY A 118 -30.52 -9.45 -17.50
C GLY A 118 -31.43 -8.22 -17.55
N GLY A 119 -31.34 -7.39 -18.60
CA GLY A 119 -32.09 -6.13 -18.73
C GLY A 119 -31.42 -4.91 -18.07
N PHE A 120 -30.27 -5.08 -17.42
CA PHE A 120 -29.44 -3.99 -16.90
C PHE A 120 -28.28 -3.69 -17.85
N THR A 121 -27.84 -2.43 -17.90
CA THR A 121 -26.61 -2.01 -18.59
C THR A 121 -25.69 -1.33 -17.60
N PHE A 122 -24.47 -1.86 -17.47
CA PHE A 122 -23.39 -1.24 -16.72
C PHE A 122 -22.46 -0.57 -17.74
N ASP A 123 -22.29 0.75 -17.62
CA ASP A 123 -21.47 1.57 -18.51
C ASP A 123 -20.47 2.38 -17.67
N PHE A 124 -19.22 1.92 -17.67
CA PHE A 124 -18.16 2.51 -16.85
C PHE A 124 -17.39 3.62 -17.58
N ARG A 125 -17.80 3.97 -18.80
CA ARG A 125 -17.20 5.08 -19.56
C ARG A 125 -17.53 6.40 -18.91
N GLY A 126 -16.56 7.29 -18.77
CA GLY A 126 -16.77 8.59 -18.13
C GLY A 126 -16.87 8.52 -16.60
N ASN A 127 -17.29 7.38 -16.02
CA ASN A 127 -17.38 7.18 -14.59
C ASN A 127 -17.01 5.74 -14.16
N PRO A 128 -15.71 5.40 -14.14
CA PRO A 128 -15.24 4.06 -13.76
C PRO A 128 -15.34 3.76 -12.26
N TRP A 129 -15.61 4.76 -11.42
CA TRP A 129 -15.79 4.60 -9.96
C TRP A 129 -17.20 4.15 -9.57
N GLN A 130 -17.93 3.55 -10.52
CA GLN A 130 -19.14 2.82 -10.21
C GLN A 130 -18.77 1.45 -9.65
N PRO A 131 -19.63 0.86 -8.79
CA PRO A 131 -19.39 -0.47 -8.25
C PRO A 131 -19.27 -1.55 -9.32
N MET A 132 -18.65 -2.68 -8.96
CA MET A 132 -18.59 -3.92 -9.76
C MET A 132 -17.68 -3.88 -11.00
N ILE A 133 -16.82 -2.86 -11.15
CA ILE A 133 -15.98 -2.73 -12.34
C ILE A 133 -15.03 -3.93 -12.54
N PHE A 134 -14.45 -4.50 -11.47
CA PHE A 134 -13.53 -5.64 -11.62
C PHE A 134 -14.28 -6.89 -12.02
N ALA A 135 -15.38 -7.23 -11.34
CA ALA A 135 -16.20 -8.37 -11.71
C ALA A 135 -16.76 -8.24 -13.15
N VAL A 136 -17.18 -7.05 -13.58
CA VAL A 136 -17.62 -6.83 -14.97
C VAL A 136 -16.46 -7.02 -15.95
N ALA A 137 -15.30 -6.42 -15.69
CA ALA A 137 -14.14 -6.56 -16.56
C ALA A 137 -13.68 -8.02 -16.68
N ASN A 138 -13.72 -8.78 -15.58
CA ASN A 138 -13.42 -10.21 -15.58
C ASN A 138 -14.38 -11.01 -16.45
N ASN A 139 -15.70 -10.80 -16.29
CA ASN A 139 -16.71 -11.48 -17.10
C ASN A 139 -16.55 -11.19 -18.61
N LEU A 140 -15.99 -10.04 -18.96
CA LEU A 140 -15.70 -9.66 -20.35
C LEU A 140 -14.32 -10.13 -20.85
N GLY A 141 -13.48 -10.71 -20.00
CA GLY A 141 -12.08 -11.04 -20.33
C GLY A 141 -11.22 -9.80 -20.61
N LYS A 142 -11.54 -8.68 -19.96
CA LYS A 142 -10.90 -7.36 -20.15
C LYS A 142 -9.99 -6.97 -18.98
N LEU A 143 -9.45 -7.95 -18.26
CA LEU A 143 -8.40 -7.74 -17.27
C LEU A 143 -7.01 -7.92 -17.92
N PRO A 144 -5.98 -7.17 -17.48
CA PRO A 144 -6.03 -6.11 -16.47
C PRO A 144 -6.87 -4.89 -16.93
N LEU A 145 -7.42 -4.14 -15.97
CA LEU A 145 -8.22 -2.96 -16.26
C LEU A 145 -7.41 -1.95 -17.10
N SER A 146 -8.11 -1.18 -17.94
CA SER A 146 -7.48 -0.10 -18.72
C SER A 146 -6.69 0.83 -17.79
N ALA A 147 -5.45 1.15 -18.19
CA ALA A 147 -4.48 1.97 -17.45
C ALA A 147 -3.86 1.30 -16.22
N ALA A 148 -4.44 0.23 -15.69
CA ALA A 148 -4.04 -0.35 -14.42
C ALA A 148 -2.69 -1.09 -14.47
N ASP A 149 -2.15 -1.33 -15.66
CA ASP A 149 -0.79 -1.77 -15.94
C ASP A 149 0.26 -0.65 -15.83
N THR A 150 -0.15 0.59 -15.57
CA THR A 150 0.77 1.72 -15.52
C THR A 150 1.48 1.80 -14.17
N ARG A 151 2.82 1.85 -14.21
CA ARG A 151 3.64 2.07 -13.02
C ARG A 151 3.70 3.55 -12.68
N ILE A 152 3.17 3.91 -11.52
CA ILE A 152 3.15 5.29 -11.03
C ILE A 152 4.25 5.44 -10.00
N SER A 153 5.30 6.20 -10.33
CA SER A 153 6.48 6.34 -9.47
C SER A 153 6.17 6.86 -8.06
N THR A 154 5.18 7.75 -7.94
CA THR A 154 4.67 8.27 -6.66
C THR A 154 4.11 7.20 -5.74
N PHE A 155 3.65 6.06 -6.28
CA PHE A 155 3.16 4.92 -5.48
C PHE A 155 4.24 3.87 -5.19
N LEU A 156 5.48 4.07 -5.63
CA LEU A 156 6.55 3.08 -5.52
C LEU A 156 7.65 3.53 -4.56
N CYS A 157 7.70 2.90 -3.38
CA CYS A 157 8.86 2.97 -2.51
C CYS A 157 10.08 2.24 -3.11
N PRO A 158 11.28 2.86 -3.18
CA PRO A 158 12.49 2.27 -3.76
C PRO A 158 13.16 1.18 -2.90
N SER A 159 12.75 0.98 -1.65
CA SER A 159 13.28 -0.10 -0.79
C SER A 159 12.44 -1.37 -0.82
N VAL A 160 11.26 -1.33 -1.44
CA VAL A 160 10.41 -2.52 -1.54
C VAL A 160 11.00 -3.48 -2.57
N GLU A 161 11.17 -4.73 -2.17
CA GLU A 161 11.61 -5.83 -3.03
C GLU A 161 10.43 -6.76 -3.32
N MET A 162 9.47 -6.28 -4.11
CA MET A 162 8.30 -7.02 -4.58
C MET A 162 8.20 -7.02 -6.11
N PRO A 163 7.47 -7.97 -6.72
CA PRO A 163 7.13 -7.90 -8.13
C PRO A 163 6.47 -6.55 -8.48
N GLU A 164 6.79 -6.00 -9.65
CA GLU A 164 6.25 -4.70 -10.10
C GLU A 164 4.78 -4.78 -10.54
N PHE A 165 4.27 -6.01 -10.71
CA PHE A 165 2.91 -6.31 -11.14
C PHE A 165 2.33 -7.45 -10.31
N GLY A 166 0.99 -7.49 -10.22
CA GLY A 166 0.28 -8.63 -9.65
C GLY A 166 0.66 -9.93 -10.35
N VAL A 167 0.96 -10.94 -9.54
CA VAL A 167 1.45 -12.25 -9.97
C VAL A 167 0.40 -13.33 -9.75
N ASP A 168 0.54 -14.43 -10.48
CA ASP A 168 -0.35 -15.58 -10.36
C ASP A 168 0.00 -16.46 -9.14
N SER A 169 -0.80 -17.51 -8.92
CA SER A 169 -0.61 -18.44 -7.79
C SER A 169 0.70 -19.23 -7.84
N SER A 170 1.37 -19.35 -9.01
CA SER A 170 2.66 -20.03 -9.12
C SER A 170 3.75 -19.31 -8.34
N PHE A 171 3.57 -18.01 -8.08
CA PHE A 171 4.42 -17.25 -7.19
C PHE A 171 4.42 -17.87 -5.79
N TYR A 172 3.28 -18.23 -5.21
CA TYR A 172 3.14 -18.53 -3.77
C TYR A 172 3.58 -19.93 -3.33
N ARG A 173 4.19 -20.74 -4.21
CA ARG A 173 4.68 -22.11 -3.91
C ARG A 173 3.73 -23.00 -3.09
N SER A 174 2.42 -22.75 -3.13
CA SER A 174 1.43 -23.45 -2.33
C SER A 174 0.53 -24.30 -3.22
N ASN A 175 0.21 -25.51 -2.76
CA ASN A 175 -0.88 -26.32 -3.29
C ASN A 175 -2.23 -25.80 -2.74
N LEU A 176 -2.40 -24.47 -2.63
CA LEU A 176 -3.71 -23.89 -2.37
C LEU A 176 -4.57 -24.30 -3.56
N SER A 177 -5.44 -25.28 -3.33
CA SER A 177 -6.51 -25.62 -4.26
C SER A 177 -7.13 -24.28 -4.66
N PRO A 178 -7.07 -23.88 -5.94
CA PRO A 178 -7.80 -22.70 -6.36
C PRO A 178 -9.23 -23.01 -5.97
N THR A 179 -9.77 -22.30 -4.98
CA THR A 179 -11.22 -22.26 -4.86
C THR A 179 -11.69 -21.81 -6.23
N PRO A 180 -12.63 -22.52 -6.88
CA PRO A 180 -12.94 -22.31 -8.28
C PRO A 180 -13.47 -20.91 -8.64
N SER A 181 -13.51 -19.97 -7.69
CA SER A 181 -13.88 -18.56 -7.87
C SER A 181 -12.71 -17.57 -8.04
N ALA A 182 -11.45 -17.90 -7.69
CA ALA A 182 -10.48 -16.84 -7.34
C ALA A 182 -9.15 -16.70 -8.13
N PRO A 183 -8.90 -17.17 -9.36
CA PRO A 183 -7.57 -16.99 -9.92
C PRO A 183 -7.48 -15.74 -10.81
N PHE A 184 -6.47 -14.89 -10.55
CA PHE A 184 -5.86 -13.91 -11.46
C PHE A 184 -6.42 -12.49 -11.57
N MET A 185 -7.32 -12.04 -10.70
CA MET A 185 -7.99 -10.74 -10.87
C MET A 185 -7.05 -9.52 -10.82
N HIS A 186 -6.01 -9.57 -9.98
CA HIS A 186 -4.98 -8.53 -9.91
C HIS A 186 -3.76 -8.82 -10.80
N VAL A 187 -3.73 -9.94 -11.52
CA VAL A 187 -2.58 -10.29 -12.36
C VAL A 187 -2.39 -9.24 -13.44
N GLY A 188 -1.15 -8.78 -13.61
CA GLY A 188 -0.79 -7.75 -14.59
C GLY A 188 -1.12 -6.32 -14.17
N HIS A 189 -1.79 -6.09 -13.03
CA HIS A 189 -1.99 -4.74 -12.50
C HIS A 189 -0.71 -4.26 -11.81
N ALA A 190 -0.36 -2.98 -11.99
CA ALA A 190 0.82 -2.39 -11.38
C ALA A 190 0.64 -2.23 -9.87
N VAL A 191 1.73 -2.45 -9.13
CA VAL A 191 1.69 -2.42 -7.66
C VAL A 191 1.62 -1.02 -7.08
N SER A 192 1.07 -0.94 -5.87
CA SER A 192 1.25 0.20 -4.95
C SER A 192 2.02 -0.27 -3.74
N HIS A 193 2.95 0.54 -3.25
CA HIS A 193 3.65 0.28 -2.00
C HIS A 193 2.99 0.97 -0.80
N TYR A 194 1.91 1.71 -1.05
CA TYR A 194 1.15 2.44 -0.04
C TYR A 194 -0.31 2.01 -0.05
N LYS A 195 -0.88 1.85 1.14
CA LYS A 195 -2.30 1.56 1.35
C LYS A 195 -2.97 2.66 2.17
N GLY A 196 -4.28 2.79 2.00
CA GLY A 196 -5.10 3.73 2.77
C GLY A 196 -5.43 3.15 4.15
N SER A 197 -5.46 4.01 5.17
CA SER A 197 -5.84 3.61 6.52
C SER A 197 -7.36 3.51 6.64
N ARG A 198 -7.84 2.28 6.77
CA ARG A 198 -9.19 1.95 7.23
C ARG A 198 -9.34 2.14 8.74
N GLY A 199 -8.21 2.36 9.42
CA GLY A 199 -8.12 2.64 10.85
C GLY A 199 -8.31 1.38 11.67
N SER A 200 -8.52 1.57 12.97
CA SER A 200 -9.00 0.50 13.82
C SER A 200 -10.53 0.56 13.79
N CYS A 201 -11.15 -0.56 13.46
CA CYS A 201 -12.60 -0.68 13.47
C CYS A 201 -13.36 0.23 12.48
N ASP A 202 -12.84 0.37 11.26
CA ASP A 202 -13.43 1.15 10.17
C ASP A 202 -13.70 2.62 10.55
N ARG A 203 -12.84 3.17 11.41
CA ARG A 203 -12.86 4.58 11.82
C ARG A 203 -11.74 5.41 11.22
N GLY A 204 -10.99 4.84 10.28
CA GLY A 204 -9.95 5.54 9.54
C GLY A 204 -10.49 6.53 8.53
N MET A 205 -9.57 6.98 7.68
CA MET A 205 -9.83 7.98 6.64
C MET A 205 -10.40 7.37 5.36
N PHE A 206 -10.17 6.08 5.14
CA PHE A 206 -10.54 5.39 3.91
C PHE A 206 -11.55 4.28 4.22
N LEU A 207 -12.81 4.54 3.90
CA LEU A 207 -13.92 3.59 4.08
C LEU A 207 -14.37 3.04 2.74
N ARG A 208 -15.00 1.87 2.75
CA ARG A 208 -15.75 1.39 1.59
C ARG A 208 -17.07 2.14 1.48
N THR A 209 -17.58 2.28 0.26
CA THR A 209 -18.90 2.89 0.03
C THR A 209 -20.01 2.09 0.73
N ALA A 210 -19.88 0.77 0.85
CA ALA A 210 -20.83 -0.09 1.57
C ALA A 210 -20.86 0.20 3.09
N GLU A 211 -19.71 0.35 3.75
CA GLU A 211 -19.63 0.73 5.18
C GLU A 211 -20.27 2.07 5.45
N ALA A 212 -20.04 3.02 4.55
CA ALA A 212 -20.49 4.39 4.71
C ALA A 212 -22.03 4.53 4.78
N GLN A 213 -22.77 3.46 4.53
CA GLN A 213 -24.23 3.39 4.61
C GLN A 213 -24.73 2.54 5.78
N LYS A 214 -23.83 1.86 6.50
CA LYS A 214 -24.17 0.97 7.62
C LYS A 214 -23.95 1.70 8.95
N GLU A 215 -25.00 1.75 9.77
CA GLU A 215 -24.91 2.17 11.18
C GLU A 215 -24.75 0.93 12.06
N GLY A 216 -23.80 0.96 13.00
CA GLY A 216 -23.62 -0.17 13.89
C GLY A 216 -22.42 -0.06 14.82
N PRO A 217 -22.37 -0.96 15.82
CA PRO A 217 -21.21 -1.09 16.66
C PRO A 217 -20.04 -1.72 15.89
N CYS A 218 -18.86 -1.43 16.41
CA CYS A 218 -17.65 -2.15 16.10
C CYS A 218 -17.69 -3.61 16.52
N THR A 219 -17.61 -4.55 15.58
CA THR A 219 -17.57 -5.99 15.83
C THR A 219 -16.17 -6.57 15.55
N GLU A 220 -15.83 -7.76 16.06
CA GLU A 220 -14.65 -8.52 15.60
C GLU A 220 -14.65 -8.73 14.06
N ASN A 221 -15.77 -8.59 13.31
CA ASN A 221 -15.77 -8.60 11.83
C ASN A 221 -15.11 -7.34 11.27
N ASP A 222 -15.11 -6.25 12.02
CA ASP A 222 -14.52 -5.01 11.54
C ASP A 222 -13.09 -4.83 12.04
N TYR A 223 -12.73 -5.55 13.11
CA TYR A 223 -11.37 -5.68 13.59
C TYR A 223 -10.57 -6.71 12.78
N ASP A 224 -11.20 -7.83 12.39
CA ASP A 224 -10.58 -9.00 11.75
C ASP A 224 -11.25 -9.46 10.46
N GLY A 225 -12.39 -8.90 10.05
CA GLY A 225 -13.10 -9.50 8.91
C GLY A 225 -13.62 -10.92 9.17
N ASP A 226 -13.89 -11.36 10.41
CA ASP A 226 -14.82 -12.49 10.67
C ASP A 226 -15.54 -12.59 12.07
N GLY A 227 -15.70 -11.56 12.90
CA GLY A 227 -17.02 -11.38 13.58
C GLY A 227 -17.15 -11.30 15.09
N VAL A 228 -17.79 -10.18 15.51
CA VAL A 228 -18.47 -9.90 16.79
C VAL A 228 -17.63 -9.47 18.00
N LEU A 229 -17.86 -8.24 18.51
CA LEU A 229 -18.05 -7.83 19.92
C LEU A 229 -17.82 -6.32 20.14
N ASP A 230 -18.85 -5.70 20.71
CA ASP A 230 -19.21 -4.29 20.66
C ASP A 230 -18.62 -3.44 21.79
N THR A 231 -18.15 -2.22 21.48
CA THR A 231 -18.25 -1.07 22.43
C THR A 231 -17.98 0.31 21.83
N ILE A 232 -18.20 0.56 20.53
CA ILE A 232 -18.10 1.94 20.01
C ILE A 232 -19.09 2.14 18.84
N GLN A 233 -19.88 3.21 18.89
CA GLN A 233 -20.83 3.65 17.86
C GLN A 233 -20.08 4.20 16.63
N ARG A 234 -20.50 3.86 15.41
CA ARG A 234 -19.98 4.46 14.15
C ARG A 234 -21.00 5.40 13.55
N GLU A 235 -20.54 6.52 13.00
CA GLU A 235 -21.35 7.36 12.12
C GLU A 235 -21.13 6.97 10.65
N PRO A 236 -22.21 6.68 9.89
CA PRO A 236 -22.14 6.34 8.48
C PRO A 236 -21.85 7.62 7.68
N LYS A 237 -20.70 7.68 7.01
CA LYS A 237 -20.33 8.84 6.18
C LYS A 237 -19.97 8.40 4.77
N LEU A 238 -20.82 8.75 3.80
CA LEU A 238 -20.58 8.53 2.35
C LEU A 238 -19.29 9.17 1.86
N GLY A 239 -18.90 10.29 2.45
CA GLY A 239 -17.62 10.95 2.24
C GLY A 239 -17.13 11.52 3.55
N ILE A 240 -15.81 11.53 3.71
CA ILE A 240 -15.15 12.11 4.89
C ILE A 240 -14.63 13.48 4.47
N SER A 241 -15.12 14.53 5.12
CA SER A 241 -14.58 15.88 5.00
C SER A 241 -13.48 16.13 6.03
N ILE A 242 -12.70 17.20 5.86
CA ILE A 242 -11.69 17.60 6.84
C ILE A 242 -12.29 17.90 8.22
N THR A 243 -13.55 18.36 8.28
CA THR A 243 -14.25 18.63 9.54
C THR A 243 -14.67 17.37 10.30
N ASP A 244 -14.66 16.22 9.62
CA ASP A 244 -14.97 14.92 10.25
C ASP A 244 -13.76 14.30 10.96
N VAL A 245 -12.60 14.93 10.87
CA VAL A 245 -11.34 14.51 11.51
C VAL A 245 -11.15 15.28 12.81
N THR A 246 -12.02 15.01 13.78
CA THR A 246 -12.09 15.75 15.05
C THR A 246 -10.90 15.47 15.99
N ASP A 247 -10.19 14.35 15.81
CA ASP A 247 -8.99 14.02 16.61
C ASP A 247 -7.75 14.82 16.17
N GLY A 248 -7.87 15.51 15.02
CA GLY A 248 -6.87 16.42 14.48
C GLY A 248 -6.15 15.84 13.26
N THR A 249 -6.08 16.63 12.20
CA THR A 249 -5.50 16.21 10.91
C THR A 249 -4.01 15.84 10.98
N SER A 250 -3.28 16.38 11.96
CA SER A 250 -1.87 16.07 12.22
C SER A 250 -1.65 14.85 13.14
N LYS A 251 -2.75 14.21 13.56
CA LYS A 251 -2.77 13.05 14.48
C LYS A 251 -3.54 11.85 13.92
N THR A 252 -4.22 12.00 12.79
CA THR A 252 -4.88 10.90 12.09
C THR A 252 -4.03 10.44 10.90
N ILE A 253 -3.70 9.15 10.87
CA ILE A 253 -3.02 8.50 9.74
C ILE A 253 -4.00 8.40 8.58
N ALA A 254 -3.56 8.87 7.42
CA ALA A 254 -4.26 8.70 6.16
C ALA A 254 -3.70 7.50 5.39
N VAL A 255 -2.40 7.51 5.06
CA VAL A 255 -1.77 6.51 4.19
C VAL A 255 -0.50 6.00 4.84
N GLY A 256 -0.18 4.71 4.68
CA GLY A 256 1.03 4.10 5.21
C GLY A 256 1.73 3.24 4.17
N GLU A 257 3.03 3.00 4.37
CA GLU A 257 3.72 1.91 3.66
C GLU A 257 3.08 0.57 4.08
N SER A 258 2.71 -0.25 3.09
CA SER A 258 2.08 -1.55 3.31
C SER A 258 2.26 -2.44 2.08
N ALA A 259 3.49 -2.51 1.58
CA ALA A 259 3.82 -3.37 0.44
C ALA A 259 4.08 -4.80 0.92
N TYR A 260 3.04 -5.63 0.99
CA TYR A 260 3.15 -7.07 1.27
C TYR A 260 1.94 -7.83 0.73
N THR A 261 2.04 -9.15 0.67
CA THR A 261 0.97 -10.00 0.17
C THR A 261 0.94 -11.34 0.90
N VAL A 262 -0.26 -11.83 1.22
CA VAL A 262 -0.49 -13.15 1.84
C VAL A 262 -1.18 -14.12 0.87
N ALA A 263 -1.90 -13.62 -0.12
CA ALA A 263 -2.49 -14.40 -1.20
C ALA A 263 -2.67 -13.53 -2.48
N PRO A 264 -2.92 -14.15 -3.65
CA PRO A 264 -3.07 -13.41 -4.93
C PRO A 264 -4.16 -12.32 -4.91
N LYS A 265 -5.26 -12.52 -4.17
CA LYS A 265 -6.34 -11.54 -4.05
C LYS A 265 -5.96 -10.29 -3.24
N ASN A 266 -4.97 -10.41 -2.34
CA ASN A 266 -4.46 -9.34 -1.49
C ASN A 266 -3.22 -8.67 -2.10
N PHE A 267 -2.89 -8.93 -3.37
CA PHE A 267 -1.71 -8.32 -3.98
C PHE A 267 -1.88 -6.79 -3.99
N PRO A 268 -0.88 -6.03 -3.51
CA PRO A 268 -1.06 -4.61 -3.33
C PRO A 268 -1.01 -3.90 -4.69
N THR A 269 -2.13 -3.35 -5.13
CA THR A 269 -2.25 -2.62 -6.40
C THR A 269 -2.73 -1.20 -6.13
N TRP A 270 -2.51 -0.27 -7.06
CA TRP A 270 -3.06 1.09 -6.89
C TRP A 270 -4.50 1.21 -7.39
N ILE A 271 -4.94 0.29 -8.26
CA ILE A 271 -6.19 0.48 -9.01
C ILE A 271 -7.44 0.23 -8.15
N GLY A 272 -7.41 -0.73 -7.22
CA GLY A 272 -8.58 -1.15 -6.46
C GLY A 272 -8.51 -2.57 -5.94
N SER A 273 -9.65 -3.02 -5.44
CA SER A 273 -9.84 -4.30 -4.76
C SER A 273 -10.87 -5.17 -5.46
N TYR A 274 -10.71 -6.48 -5.32
CA TYR A 274 -11.66 -7.48 -5.79
C TYR A 274 -11.74 -8.60 -4.74
N GLU A 275 -12.94 -8.89 -4.26
CA GLU A 275 -13.22 -9.84 -3.17
C GLU A 275 -12.57 -9.50 -1.82
N GLU A 276 -11.45 -8.77 -1.81
CA GLU A 276 -10.77 -8.30 -0.60
C GLU A 276 -10.18 -6.89 -0.75
N ASP A 277 -10.44 -6.03 0.23
CA ASP A 277 -9.96 -4.66 0.32
C ASP A 277 -8.49 -4.51 0.76
N GLY A 278 -7.87 -5.52 1.35
CA GLY A 278 -6.47 -5.45 1.78
C GLY A 278 -5.46 -5.38 0.64
N SER A 279 -5.89 -5.36 -0.62
CA SER A 279 -5.07 -4.92 -1.76
C SER A 279 -4.81 -3.40 -1.77
N VAL A 280 -5.70 -2.60 -1.17
CA VAL A 280 -5.62 -1.12 -1.18
C VAL A 280 -5.75 -0.47 0.20
N LEU A 281 -6.21 -1.21 1.21
CA LEU A 281 -6.39 -0.75 2.58
C LEU A 281 -5.55 -1.54 3.60
N PHE A 282 -5.26 -0.90 4.73
CA PHE A 282 -4.69 -1.53 5.91
C PHE A 282 -5.42 -1.01 7.16
N LYS A 283 -5.32 -1.74 8.26
CA LYS A 283 -5.89 -1.40 9.58
C LYS A 283 -4.79 -1.05 10.57
N THR A 284 -5.14 -0.24 11.57
CA THR A 284 -4.21 0.16 12.64
C THR A 284 -4.36 -0.70 13.91
N ARG A 285 -4.91 -1.90 13.77
CA ARG A 285 -5.08 -2.85 14.88
C ARG A 285 -3.86 -3.73 15.08
N ASP A 286 -3.25 -4.17 13.99
CA ASP A 286 -2.08 -5.04 14.03
C ASP A 286 -0.80 -4.22 14.26
N PRO A 287 0.21 -4.77 14.94
CA PRO A 287 1.48 -4.08 15.12
C PRO A 287 2.12 -3.71 13.77
N ILE A 288 2.83 -2.57 13.77
CA ILE A 288 3.66 -2.15 12.65
C ILE A 288 4.70 -3.25 12.33
N ASN A 289 4.91 -3.54 11.05
CA ASN A 289 5.79 -4.63 10.58
C ASN A 289 5.42 -6.01 11.16
N CYS A 290 4.12 -6.34 11.19
CA CYS A 290 3.64 -7.62 11.68
C CYS A 290 4.40 -8.81 10.99
N ASN A 291 5.09 -9.65 11.80
CA ASN A 291 6.04 -10.77 11.49
C ASN A 291 6.37 -10.95 10.00
N LEU A 292 7.21 -10.06 9.48
CA LEU A 292 7.97 -10.34 8.25
C LEU A 292 9.47 -10.45 8.51
N SER A 293 9.91 -10.49 9.78
CA SER A 293 11.30 -10.71 10.15
C SER A 293 11.81 -12.06 9.63
N GLY A 294 12.46 -12.03 8.45
CA GLY A 294 13.15 -13.19 7.85
C GLY A 294 12.39 -13.93 6.74
N ILE A 295 11.27 -13.40 6.25
CA ILE A 295 10.51 -14.04 5.17
C ILE A 295 11.09 -13.64 3.80
N ALA A 296 11.57 -14.62 3.04
CA ALA A 296 12.00 -14.44 1.66
C ALA A 296 10.82 -14.70 0.71
N LEU A 297 10.58 -13.80 -0.24
CA LEU A 297 9.61 -14.03 -1.31
C LEU A 297 10.19 -15.01 -2.36
N PRO A 298 9.40 -15.96 -2.87
CA PRO A 298 8.00 -16.22 -2.53
C PRO A 298 7.78 -16.94 -1.19
N LEU A 299 6.64 -16.65 -0.55
CA LEU A 299 6.22 -17.29 0.70
C LEU A 299 6.13 -18.82 0.54
N SER A 300 6.59 -19.58 1.55
CA SER A 300 6.22 -21.00 1.65
C SER A 300 4.89 -21.16 2.38
N GLU A 301 4.23 -22.32 2.23
CA GLU A 301 3.01 -22.69 2.97
C GLU A 301 3.20 -22.60 4.50
N PHE A 302 4.43 -22.77 4.99
CA PHE A 302 4.76 -22.62 6.41
C PHE A 302 5.02 -21.16 6.84
N ASP A 303 5.33 -20.25 5.91
CA ASP A 303 5.54 -18.83 6.21
C ASP A 303 4.22 -18.06 6.32
N GLU A 304 3.16 -18.53 5.66
CA GLU A 304 1.79 -18.03 5.79
C GLU A 304 1.25 -18.22 7.24
N LEU A 305 1.69 -19.29 7.92
CA LEU A 305 1.36 -19.59 9.33
C LEU A 305 2.27 -18.89 10.36
N ARG A 306 3.35 -18.23 9.91
CA ARG A 306 4.31 -17.50 10.76
C ARG A 306 4.00 -16.01 10.91
N LEU A 307 3.00 -15.50 10.19
CA LEU A 307 2.43 -14.16 10.39
C LEU A 307 1.88 -14.04 11.82
N PRO A 308 2.06 -12.91 12.55
CA PRO A 308 1.62 -12.83 13.94
C PRO A 308 0.09 -12.75 13.95
N GLY A 309 -0.53 -13.56 14.81
CA GLY A 309 -1.98 -13.75 14.86
C GLY A 309 -2.41 -15.14 14.40
N GLY A 310 -1.53 -15.93 13.77
CA GLY A 310 -1.88 -17.27 13.28
C GLY A 310 -3.02 -17.26 12.25
N ARG A 311 -3.34 -16.08 11.71
CA ARG A 311 -4.37 -15.81 10.70
C ARG A 311 -3.76 -14.98 9.58
N LYS A 312 -4.34 -15.13 8.39
CA LYS A 312 -3.95 -14.49 7.14
C LYS A 312 -4.26 -12.97 7.14
N SER A 313 -3.69 -12.20 8.06
CA SER A 313 -3.99 -10.75 8.11
C SER A 313 -3.25 -10.01 6.98
N ASP A 314 -4.00 -9.49 6.03
CA ASP A 314 -3.58 -8.58 4.95
C ASP A 314 -3.73 -7.09 5.31
N ASP A 315 -4.02 -6.82 6.60
CA ASP A 315 -4.35 -5.52 7.17
C ASP A 315 -3.17 -4.74 7.80
N CYS A 316 -1.94 -5.23 7.76
CA CYS A 316 -0.81 -4.60 8.44
C CYS A 316 -0.18 -3.45 7.66
N ALA A 317 0.39 -2.47 8.36
CA ALA A 317 1.37 -1.57 7.77
C ALA A 317 2.78 -2.21 7.81
N MET A 318 3.54 -2.02 6.74
CA MET A 318 4.81 -2.71 6.52
C MET A 318 5.78 -1.83 5.73
N GLY A 319 6.95 -1.61 6.31
CA GLY A 319 8.04 -0.83 5.74
C GLY A 319 9.25 -1.71 5.47
N TRP A 320 9.87 -1.54 4.31
CA TRP A 320 11.07 -2.27 3.88
C TRP A 320 12.37 -1.56 4.32
N HIS A 321 12.24 -0.59 5.22
CA HIS A 321 13.30 0.21 5.77
C HIS A 321 13.60 -0.22 7.21
N PRO A 322 14.87 -0.33 7.64
CA PRO A 322 15.17 -0.62 9.04
C PRO A 322 14.60 0.42 10.03
N GLY A 323 13.92 -0.03 11.09
CA GLY A 323 13.57 0.79 12.24
C GLY A 323 12.18 1.42 12.23
N GLY A 324 11.37 1.17 11.21
CA GLY A 324 9.96 1.59 11.23
C GLY A 324 9.31 1.70 9.86
N VAL A 325 8.13 2.31 9.87
CA VAL A 325 7.23 2.49 8.73
C VAL A 325 6.88 3.95 8.61
N GLN A 326 6.89 4.47 7.38
CA GLN A 326 6.47 5.83 7.10
C GLN A 326 4.96 5.92 6.97
N PHE A 327 4.37 6.91 7.64
CA PHE A 327 2.95 7.22 7.56
C PHE A 327 2.74 8.68 7.16
N CYS A 328 1.81 8.88 6.23
CA CYS A 328 1.25 10.18 5.89
C CYS A 328 0.00 10.44 6.72
N PHE A 329 -0.06 11.62 7.32
CA PHE A 329 -1.20 12.12 8.09
C PHE A 329 -2.16 12.91 7.20
N VAL A 330 -3.37 13.17 7.69
CA VAL A 330 -4.40 13.92 6.94
C VAL A 330 -3.94 15.33 6.57
N ASP A 331 -3.11 15.97 7.39
CA ASP A 331 -2.48 17.27 7.10
C ASP A 331 -1.33 17.19 6.06
N GLY A 332 -1.08 16.00 5.53
CA GLY A 332 0.00 15.72 4.60
C GLY A 332 1.38 15.68 5.24
N SER A 333 1.51 15.77 6.57
CA SER A 333 2.80 15.53 7.23
C SER A 333 3.16 14.04 7.16
N VAL A 334 4.46 13.73 7.10
CA VAL A 334 4.95 12.35 7.02
C VAL A 334 5.86 12.09 8.21
N ARG A 335 5.65 10.97 8.90
CA ARG A 335 6.45 10.59 10.08
C ARG A 335 6.76 9.10 10.06
N LEU A 336 7.95 8.78 10.57
CA LEU A 336 8.38 7.41 10.79
C LEU A 336 7.88 6.95 12.17
N PHE A 337 7.18 5.83 12.21
CA PHE A 337 6.84 5.14 13.45
C PHE A 337 7.63 3.86 13.58
N SER A 338 8.19 3.62 14.76
CA SER A 338 8.96 2.40 15.04
C SER A 338 8.03 1.19 15.10
N GLU A 339 8.54 0.02 14.70
CA GLU A 339 7.90 -1.28 14.95
C GLU A 339 7.63 -1.56 16.43
N ASN A 340 8.32 -0.87 17.34
CA ASN A 340 8.10 -0.96 18.79
C ASN A 340 7.03 0.01 19.32
N THR A 341 6.33 0.73 18.43
CA THR A 341 5.23 1.63 18.83
C THR A 341 4.14 0.82 19.55
N ASP A 342 3.65 1.32 20.69
CA ASP A 342 2.55 0.68 21.41
C ASP A 342 1.33 0.59 20.47
N VAL A 343 0.83 -0.62 20.28
CA VAL A 343 -0.29 -0.91 19.37
C VAL A 343 -1.54 -0.09 19.70
N ARG A 344 -1.74 0.31 20.97
CA ARG A 344 -2.84 1.19 21.37
C ARG A 344 -2.67 2.58 20.81
N ILE A 345 -1.46 3.13 20.86
CA ILE A 345 -1.16 4.45 20.27
C ILE A 345 -1.35 4.38 18.75
N TYR A 346 -0.86 3.32 18.12
CA TYR A 346 -1.04 3.10 16.69
C TYR A 346 -2.54 2.99 16.30
N ALA A 347 -3.33 2.25 17.08
CA ALA A 347 -4.77 2.15 16.88
C ALA A 347 -5.45 3.52 16.95
N LEU A 348 -5.17 4.32 18.00
CA LEU A 348 -5.71 5.68 18.16
C LEU A 348 -5.31 6.60 17.00
N LEU A 349 -4.07 6.51 16.52
CA LEU A 349 -3.60 7.28 15.36
C LEU A 349 -4.37 6.93 14.07
N GLY A 350 -4.97 5.75 13.97
CA GLY A 350 -5.83 5.37 12.85
C GLY A 350 -7.30 5.73 13.03
N HIS A 351 -7.70 6.34 14.14
CA HIS A 351 -9.06 6.86 14.32
C HIS A 351 -9.11 8.34 13.92
N ARG A 352 -10.23 8.75 13.31
CA ARG A 352 -10.46 10.15 12.92
C ARG A 352 -11.28 10.95 13.94
N HIS A 353 -12.05 10.26 14.81
CA HIS A 353 -13.07 10.90 15.67
C HIS A 353 -13.34 10.22 17.03
N ASP A 354 -12.38 9.52 17.62
CA ASP A 354 -12.56 8.85 18.90
C ASP A 354 -12.51 9.78 20.13
N GLY A 355 -12.05 11.03 19.95
CA GLY A 355 -11.94 12.05 20.99
C GLY A 355 -10.85 11.78 22.02
N GLN A 356 -10.00 10.77 21.82
CA GLN A 356 -8.94 10.39 22.76
C GLN A 356 -7.67 11.21 22.52
N ILE A 357 -7.14 11.75 23.61
CA ILE A 357 -5.94 12.57 23.56
C ILE A 357 -4.71 11.66 23.59
N ILE A 358 -3.96 11.65 22.50
CA ILE A 358 -2.62 11.05 22.47
C ILE A 358 -1.62 12.06 23.07
N ASN A 359 -1.11 11.75 24.26
CA ASN A 359 -0.07 12.52 24.95
C ASN A 359 1.33 11.97 24.60
N GLY A 360 2.24 12.83 24.13
CA GLY A 360 3.67 12.52 24.02
C GLY A 360 4.15 11.88 22.72
N LEU A 361 3.60 12.30 21.56
CA LEU A 361 4.11 11.92 20.23
C LEU A 361 5.26 12.83 19.76
#